data_AF-A0A7K3L1G1-F1
#
_entry.id   AF-A0A7K3L1G1-F1
#
_cell.length_a   1.000
_cell.length_b   1.000
_cell.length_c   1.000
_cell.angle_alpha   90.00
_cell.angle_beta   90.00
_cell.angle_gamma   90.00
#
_symmetry.space_group_name_H-M   'P 1'
#
loop_
_entity.id
_entity.type
_entity.pdbx_description
1 polymer ?
#
loop_
_entity_poly.entity_id
_entity_poly.type
_entity_poly.pdbx_seq_one_letter_code
_entity_poly.pdbx_strand_id
1 'polypeptide(L)'
;MFEQDYLMRLLAEFAAAIRRSMERATGLRDPRGAAAMLEAAVGEAVEMDGEVLLALAPESIASVLTVTGVDPHVTEYLARSLMLASRYRAEAGEADLAALREAQARAIADAWGHDLGVDPAAPSSMEAFLARTTAFC
;
A
#
# COMPACT_ATOMS: atom_id res chain seq x y z
N MET A 1 -15.15 1.24 -22.34
CA MET A 1 -16.00 1.79 -21.27
C MET A 1 -16.32 0.67 -20.25
N PHE A 2 -15.30 -0.05 -19.77
CA PHE A 2 -15.42 -1.11 -18.76
C PHE A 2 -14.16 -1.18 -17.89
N GLU A 3 -12.96 -1.04 -18.51
CA GLU A 3 -11.68 -1.01 -17.77
C GLU A 3 -11.55 0.22 -16.85
N GLN A 4 -11.96 1.40 -17.32
CA GLN A 4 -11.91 2.62 -16.50
C GLN A 4 -12.84 2.53 -15.28
N ASP A 5 -14.06 2.01 -15.45
CA ASP A 5 -15.02 1.86 -14.34
C ASP A 5 -14.53 0.82 -13.32
N TYR A 6 -13.87 -0.25 -13.79
CA TYR A 6 -13.23 -1.23 -12.93
C TYR A 6 -12.10 -0.60 -12.10
N LEU A 7 -11.17 0.09 -12.75
CA LEU A 7 -10.03 0.74 -12.10
C LEU A 7 -10.49 1.77 -11.06
N MET A 8 -11.46 2.62 -11.40
CA MET A 8 -11.98 3.62 -10.48
C MET A 8 -12.63 2.98 -9.24
N ARG A 9 -13.41 1.91 -9.44
CA ARG A 9 -13.99 1.15 -8.33
C ARG A 9 -12.91 0.50 -7.46
N LEU A 10 -11.90 -0.14 -8.06
CA LEU A 10 -10.78 -0.75 -7.37
C LEU A 10 -10.02 0.27 -6.52
N LEU A 11 -9.68 1.43 -7.09
CA LEU A 11 -8.98 2.50 -6.39
C LEU A 11 -9.84 3.10 -5.26
N ALA A 12 -11.14 3.24 -5.45
CA ALA A 12 -12.06 3.71 -4.41
C ALA A 12 -12.18 2.72 -3.24
N GLU A 13 -12.30 1.42 -3.54
CA GLU A 13 -12.31 0.34 -2.55
C GLU A 13 -10.99 0.31 -1.77
N PHE A 14 -9.85 0.41 -2.46
CA PHE A 14 -8.54 0.43 -1.83
C PHE A 14 -8.34 1.67 -0.95
N ALA A 15 -8.72 2.85 -1.44
CA ALA A 15 -8.67 4.09 -0.66
C ALA A 15 -9.54 4.01 0.61
N ALA A 16 -10.71 3.37 0.54
CA ALA A 16 -11.57 3.15 1.70
C ALA A 16 -10.91 2.22 2.73
N ALA A 17 -10.26 1.14 2.28
CA ALA A 17 -9.51 0.23 3.16
C ALA A 17 -8.35 0.94 3.87
N ILE A 18 -7.61 1.80 3.15
CA ILE A 18 -6.52 2.62 3.72
C ILE A 18 -7.05 3.54 4.82
N ARG A 19 -8.14 4.29 4.56
CA ARG A 19 -8.74 5.18 5.57
C ARG A 19 -9.16 4.41 6.83
N ARG A 20 -9.81 3.26 6.65
CA ARG A 20 -10.20 2.39 7.76
C ARG A 20 -8.99 1.92 8.57
N SER A 21 -7.85 1.68 7.92
CA SER A 21 -6.61 1.26 8.59
C SER A 21 -6.03 2.39 9.43
N MET A 22 -6.03 3.60 8.90
CA MET A 22 -5.62 4.80 9.64
C MET A 22 -6.48 5.06 10.88
N GLU A 23 -7.80 4.92 10.75
CA GLU A 23 -8.73 5.02 11.89
C GLU A 23 -8.47 3.93 12.94
N ARG A 24 -8.11 2.72 12.50
CA ARG A 24 -7.78 1.61 13.42
C ARG A 24 -6.48 1.84 14.17
N ALA A 25 -5.43 2.33 13.51
CA ALA A 25 -4.15 2.62 14.16
C ALA A 25 -4.30 3.70 15.24
N THR A 26 -5.04 4.77 14.93
CA THR A 26 -5.17 5.94 15.82
C THR A 26 -6.31 5.79 16.84
N GLY A 27 -7.53 5.52 16.37
CA GLY A 27 -8.73 5.47 17.19
C GLY A 27 -8.82 4.22 18.05
N LEU A 28 -8.51 3.05 17.46
CA LEU A 28 -8.55 1.76 18.18
C LEU A 28 -7.21 1.39 18.84
N ARG A 29 -6.16 2.20 18.62
CA ARG A 29 -4.79 1.97 19.12
C ARG A 29 -4.27 0.57 18.79
N ASP A 30 -4.60 0.09 17.59
CA ASP A 30 -4.25 -1.23 17.10
C ASP A 30 -3.37 -1.12 15.83
N PRO A 31 -2.09 -0.75 15.98
CA PRO A 31 -1.19 -0.62 14.84
C PRO A 31 -0.95 -1.98 14.15
N ARG A 32 -0.89 -3.09 14.90
CA ARG A 32 -0.74 -4.43 14.32
C ARG A 32 -1.92 -4.79 13.40
N GLY A 33 -3.15 -4.57 13.85
CA GLY A 33 -4.34 -4.82 13.03
C GLY A 33 -4.47 -3.84 11.86
N ALA A 34 -4.04 -2.59 12.04
CA ALA A 34 -3.99 -1.61 10.95
C ALA A 34 -3.02 -2.04 9.84
N ALA A 35 -1.82 -2.50 10.20
CA ALA A 35 -0.84 -3.04 9.25
C ALA A 35 -1.38 -4.25 8.50
N ALA A 36 -1.94 -5.23 9.23
CA ALA A 36 -2.52 -6.43 8.63
C ALA A 36 -3.63 -6.11 7.63
N MET A 37 -4.44 -5.08 7.89
CA MET A 37 -5.50 -4.67 6.98
C MET A 37 -4.96 -3.97 5.71
N LEU A 38 -3.86 -3.21 5.80
CA LEU A 38 -3.19 -2.67 4.61
C LEU A 38 -2.59 -3.78 3.75
N GLU A 39 -1.97 -4.76 4.40
CA GLU A 39 -1.36 -5.91 3.74
C GLU A 39 -2.41 -6.78 3.01
N ALA A 40 -3.59 -6.98 3.63
CA ALA A 40 -4.71 -7.64 2.98
C ALA A 40 -5.23 -6.83 1.78
N ALA A 41 -5.43 -5.52 1.94
CA ALA A 41 -5.89 -4.65 0.86
C ALA A 41 -4.91 -4.60 -0.33
N VAL A 42 -3.60 -4.71 -0.06
CA VAL A 42 -2.55 -4.84 -1.08
C VAL A 42 -2.74 -6.11 -1.91
N GLY A 43 -3.01 -7.26 -1.28
CA GLY A 43 -3.28 -8.51 -1.99
C GLY A 43 -4.56 -8.45 -2.83
N GLU A 44 -5.64 -7.92 -2.24
CA GLU A 44 -6.91 -7.71 -2.92
C GLU A 44 -6.76 -6.81 -4.16
N ALA A 45 -5.98 -5.72 -4.05
CA ALA A 45 -5.78 -4.76 -5.12
C ALA A 45 -5.07 -5.32 -6.37
N VAL A 46 -4.31 -6.41 -6.20
CA VAL A 46 -3.58 -7.07 -7.30
C VAL A 46 -4.14 -8.45 -7.61
N GLU A 47 -5.28 -8.81 -7.03
CA GLU A 47 -5.94 -10.11 -7.18
C GLU A 47 -5.01 -11.29 -6.85
N MET A 48 -4.13 -11.12 -5.87
CA MET A 48 -3.21 -12.16 -5.39
C MET A 48 -3.39 -12.41 -3.90
N ASP A 49 -3.03 -13.60 -3.44
CA ASP A 49 -2.91 -13.86 -2.01
C ASP A 49 -1.86 -12.92 -1.40
N GLY A 50 -2.31 -12.05 -0.49
CA GLY A 50 -1.47 -11.04 0.13
C GLY A 50 -0.32 -11.65 0.92
N GLU A 51 -0.52 -12.78 1.61
CA GLU A 51 0.53 -13.45 2.38
C GLU A 51 1.63 -13.98 1.46
N VAL A 52 1.24 -14.61 0.33
CA VAL A 52 2.17 -15.14 -0.67
C VAL A 52 2.96 -14.00 -1.34
N LEU A 53 2.27 -12.96 -1.80
CA LEU A 53 2.90 -11.81 -2.44
C LEU A 53 3.91 -11.15 -1.50
N LEU A 54 3.52 -10.99 -0.23
CA LEU A 54 4.27 -10.25 0.77
C LEU A 54 5.36 -11.06 1.46
N ALA A 55 5.41 -12.37 1.24
CA ALA A 55 6.55 -13.23 1.58
C ALA A 55 7.73 -13.10 0.60
N LEU A 56 7.51 -12.48 -0.57
CA LEU A 56 8.55 -12.29 -1.57
C LEU A 56 9.61 -11.28 -1.12
N ALA A 57 10.83 -11.46 -1.62
CA ALA A 57 11.86 -10.43 -1.52
C ALA A 57 11.42 -9.13 -2.23
N PRO A 58 11.95 -7.96 -1.82
CA PRO A 58 11.60 -6.66 -2.42
C PRO A 58 11.73 -6.64 -3.95
N GLU A 59 12.79 -7.18 -4.52
CA GLU A 59 12.99 -7.16 -5.97
C GLU A 59 12.00 -8.11 -6.68
N SER A 60 11.62 -9.20 -6.00
CA SER A 60 10.67 -10.17 -6.53
C SER A 60 9.25 -9.63 -6.56
N ILE A 61 8.82 -8.85 -5.56
CA ILE A 61 7.48 -8.23 -5.58
C ILE A 61 7.33 -7.29 -6.77
N ALA A 62 8.33 -6.45 -7.04
CA ALA A 62 8.33 -5.51 -8.16
C ALA A 62 8.33 -6.25 -9.50
N SER A 63 9.14 -7.32 -9.62
CA SER A 63 9.18 -8.15 -10.82
C SER A 63 7.84 -8.83 -11.09
N VAL A 64 7.19 -9.39 -10.06
CA VAL A 64 5.89 -10.06 -10.21
C VAL A 64 4.83 -9.07 -10.65
N LEU A 65 4.72 -7.93 -9.98
CA LEU A 65 3.74 -6.88 -10.31
C LEU A 65 3.93 -6.32 -11.73
N THR A 66 5.18 -6.29 -12.22
CA THR A 66 5.50 -5.89 -13.59
C THR A 66 5.01 -6.92 -14.59
N VAL A 67 5.25 -8.21 -14.32
CA VAL A 67 4.85 -9.31 -15.21
C VAL A 67 3.34 -9.49 -15.27
N THR A 68 2.64 -9.26 -14.15
CA THR A 68 1.17 -9.35 -14.11
C THR A 68 0.47 -8.14 -14.74
N GLY A 69 1.22 -7.09 -15.10
CA GLY A 69 0.67 -5.92 -15.78
C GLY A 69 -0.23 -5.06 -14.88
N VAL A 70 0.09 -4.96 -13.59
CA VAL A 70 -0.67 -4.10 -12.65
C VAL A 70 -0.65 -2.65 -13.13
N ASP A 71 -1.81 -2.00 -13.07
CA ASP A 71 -1.96 -0.61 -13.50
C ASP A 71 -1.04 0.32 -12.70
N PRO A 72 -0.29 1.24 -13.35
CA PRO A 72 0.61 2.17 -12.69
C PRO A 72 -0.05 2.99 -11.57
N HIS A 73 -1.34 3.35 -11.71
CA HIS A 73 -2.07 4.06 -10.66
C HIS A 73 -2.22 3.20 -9.41
N VAL A 74 -2.44 1.89 -9.54
CA VAL A 74 -2.52 0.97 -8.39
C VAL A 74 -1.16 0.84 -7.73
N THR A 75 -0.06 0.80 -8.49
CA THR A 75 1.28 0.60 -7.92
C THR A 75 1.74 1.71 -6.96
N GLU A 76 1.34 2.97 -7.16
CA GLU A 76 1.62 4.04 -6.19
C GLU A 76 0.86 3.83 -4.87
N TYR A 77 -0.41 3.38 -4.95
CA TYR A 77 -1.19 3.01 -3.77
C TYR A 77 -0.53 1.85 -3.02
N LEU A 78 -0.02 0.83 -3.72
CA LEU A 78 0.68 -0.30 -3.10
C LEU A 78 1.93 0.18 -2.36
N ALA A 79 2.79 0.95 -3.02
CA ALA A 79 4.04 1.44 -2.43
C ALA A 79 3.78 2.29 -1.18
N ARG A 80 2.86 3.26 -1.26
CA ARG A 80 2.53 4.12 -0.11
C ARG A 80 1.85 3.34 1.01
N SER A 81 1.00 2.36 0.69
CA SER A 81 0.33 1.52 1.70
C SER A 81 1.33 0.65 2.45
N LEU A 82 2.33 0.09 1.76
CA LEU A 82 3.39 -0.67 2.39
C LEU A 82 4.35 0.21 3.22
N MET A 83 4.57 1.47 2.84
CA MET A 83 5.27 2.43 3.70
C MET A 83 4.52 2.68 5.00
N LEU A 84 3.20 2.91 4.92
CA LEU A 84 2.38 3.12 6.10
C LEU A 84 2.28 1.85 6.95
N ALA A 85 2.17 0.67 6.32
CA ALA A 85 2.18 -0.61 7.00
C ALA A 85 3.51 -0.84 7.73
N SER A 86 4.65 -0.50 7.12
CA SER A 86 5.97 -0.56 7.77
C SER A 86 5.97 0.20 9.09
N ARG A 87 5.49 1.45 9.08
CA ARG A 87 5.36 2.25 10.30
C ARG A 87 4.50 1.58 11.36
N TYR A 88 3.33 1.08 10.99
CA TYR A 88 2.45 0.40 11.95
C TYR A 88 3.05 -0.89 12.49
N ARG A 89 3.79 -1.66 11.68
CA ARG A 89 4.56 -2.82 12.14
C ARG A 89 5.65 -2.41 13.13
N ALA A 90 6.37 -1.33 12.87
CA ALA A 90 7.37 -0.79 13.79
C ALA A 90 6.74 -0.34 15.13
N GLU A 91 5.61 0.37 15.08
CA GLU A 91 4.83 0.78 16.25
C GLU A 91 4.31 -0.43 17.06
N ALA A 92 4.06 -1.57 16.40
CA ALA A 92 3.68 -2.84 17.02
C ALA A 92 4.88 -3.67 17.55
N GLY A 93 6.11 -3.18 17.41
CA GLY A 93 7.34 -3.86 17.84
C GLY A 93 7.85 -4.94 16.86
N GLU A 94 7.38 -4.95 15.62
CA GLU A 94 7.71 -5.93 14.58
C GLU A 94 8.77 -5.36 13.61
N ALA A 95 9.96 -5.04 14.12
CA ALA A 95 10.98 -4.29 13.39
C ALA A 95 11.45 -4.96 12.09
N ASP A 96 11.68 -6.27 12.09
CA ASP A 96 12.13 -7.00 10.89
C ASP A 96 11.07 -6.98 9.78
N LEU A 97 9.80 -7.15 10.18
CA LEU A 97 8.68 -7.09 9.24
C LEU A 97 8.47 -5.67 8.72
N ALA A 98 8.62 -4.66 9.59
CA ALA A 98 8.59 -3.26 9.18
C ALA A 98 9.65 -2.96 8.10
N ALA A 99 10.91 -3.35 8.36
CA ALA A 99 12.01 -3.16 7.41
C ALA A 99 11.75 -3.85 6.07
N LEU A 100 11.20 -5.08 6.09
CA LEU A 100 10.80 -5.78 4.87
C LEU A 100 9.73 -5.02 4.08
N ARG A 101 8.68 -4.53 4.75
CA ARG A 101 7.60 -3.76 4.10
C ARG A 101 8.11 -2.46 3.48
N GLU A 102 9.02 -1.79 4.17
CA GLU A 102 9.67 -0.57 3.69
C GLU A 102 10.52 -0.83 2.44
N ALA A 103 11.29 -1.92 2.44
CA ALA A 103 12.10 -2.33 1.29
C ALA A 103 11.23 -2.72 0.09
N GLN A 104 10.17 -3.51 0.32
CA GLN A 104 9.20 -3.87 -0.73
C GLN A 104 8.52 -2.63 -1.31
N ALA A 105 8.10 -1.68 -0.47
CA ALA A 105 7.50 -0.43 -0.91
C ALA A 105 8.44 0.39 -1.82
N ARG A 106 9.73 0.47 -1.47
CA ARG A 106 10.75 1.14 -2.31
C ARG A 106 10.96 0.44 -3.62
N ALA A 107 11.08 -0.89 -3.62
CA ALA A 107 11.27 -1.64 -4.85
C ALA A 107 10.10 -1.43 -5.83
N ILE A 108 8.87 -1.35 -5.33
CA ILE A 108 7.70 -0.98 -6.15
C ILE A 108 7.81 0.48 -6.61
N ALA A 109 8.12 1.42 -5.73
CA ALA A 109 8.25 2.82 -6.13
C ALA A 109 9.32 3.01 -7.22
N ASP A 110 10.48 2.39 -7.07
CA ASP A 110 11.60 2.47 -8.00
C ASP A 110 11.27 1.88 -9.37
N ALA A 111 10.55 0.75 -9.41
CA ALA A 111 10.19 0.08 -10.66
C ALA A 111 9.21 0.89 -11.54
N TRP A 112 8.36 1.74 -10.95
CA TRP A 112 7.43 2.62 -11.67
C TRP A 112 7.77 4.11 -11.59
N GLY A 113 8.86 4.49 -10.92
CA GLY A 113 9.33 5.87 -10.81
C GLY A 113 8.50 6.77 -9.89
N HIS A 114 7.87 6.21 -8.86
CA HIS A 114 7.01 6.95 -7.92
C HIS A 114 7.83 7.74 -6.90
N ASP A 115 7.63 9.06 -6.82
CA ASP A 115 8.18 9.88 -5.74
C ASP A 115 7.31 9.78 -4.48
N LEU A 116 7.84 9.09 -3.46
CA LEU A 116 7.13 8.90 -2.20
C LEU A 116 7.22 10.12 -1.26
N GLY A 117 8.15 11.05 -1.51
CA GLY A 117 8.41 12.22 -0.67
C GLY A 117 9.34 11.94 0.53
N VAL A 118 9.49 12.94 1.40
CA VAL A 118 10.50 12.96 2.47
C VAL A 118 10.17 12.04 3.65
N ASP A 119 8.89 11.95 4.04
CA ASP A 119 8.42 11.06 5.10
C ASP A 119 7.25 10.21 4.58
N PRO A 120 7.53 9.20 3.75
CA PRO A 120 6.50 8.48 3.02
C PRO A 120 5.66 7.57 3.91
N ALA A 121 6.14 7.23 5.10
CA ALA A 121 5.46 6.38 6.07
C ALA A 121 4.54 7.17 7.00
N ALA A 122 4.57 8.51 6.97
CA ALA A 122 3.68 9.33 7.77
C ALA A 122 2.21 9.17 7.33
N PRO A 123 1.27 9.04 8.29
CA PRO A 123 -0.16 9.08 7.99
C PRO A 123 -0.56 10.32 7.18
N SER A 124 0.02 11.49 7.47
CA SER A 124 -0.23 12.73 6.71
C SER A 124 0.21 12.65 5.24
N SER A 125 1.27 11.89 4.94
CA SER A 125 1.73 11.70 3.56
C SER A 125 0.75 10.83 2.77
N MET A 126 0.17 9.82 3.43
CA MET A 126 -0.92 9.02 2.87
C MET A 126 -2.20 9.86 2.70
N GLU A 127 -2.59 10.67 3.69
CA GLU A 127 -3.75 11.57 3.57
C GLU A 127 -3.60 12.55 2.41
N ALA A 128 -2.42 13.17 2.29
CA ALA A 128 -2.13 14.08 1.18
C ALA A 128 -2.21 13.37 -0.17
N PHE A 129 -1.74 12.13 -0.26
CA PHE A 129 -1.88 11.32 -1.46
C PHE A 129 -3.35 11.03 -1.79
N LEU A 130 -4.12 10.51 -0.83
CA LEU A 130 -5.53 10.20 -1.02
C LEU A 130 -6.35 11.45 -1.42
N ALA A 131 -6.05 12.61 -0.83
CA ALA A 131 -6.72 13.86 -1.18
C ALA A 131 -6.46 14.28 -2.64
N ARG A 132 -5.23 14.09 -3.13
CA ARG A 132 -4.87 14.38 -4.54
C ARG A 132 -5.55 13.43 -5.51
N THR A 133 -5.66 12.15 -5.17
CA THR A 133 -6.23 11.14 -6.08
C THR A 133 -7.76 11.16 -6.13
N THR A 134 -8.42 11.51 -5.01
CA THR A 134 -9.89 11.69 -5.01
C THR A 134 -10.37 12.95 -5.72
N ALA A 135 -9.49 13.92 -6.00
CA ALA A 135 -9.86 15.12 -6.75
C ALA A 135 -10.17 14.86 -8.24
N PHE A 136 -9.90 13.64 -8.72
CA PHE A 136 -10.13 13.21 -10.10
C PHE A 136 -11.23 12.14 -10.24
N CYS A 137 -11.94 11.84 -9.15
CA CYS A 137 -13.17 11.01 -9.13
C CYS A 137 -14.40 11.92 -9.17
#